data_AF-A0A921SFF7-F1
#
_entry.id   AF-A0A921SFF7-F1
#
_cell.length_a   1.000
_cell.length_b   1.000
_cell.length_c   1.000
_cell.angle_alpha   90.00
_cell.angle_beta   90.00
_cell.angle_gamma   90.00
#
_symmetry.space_group_name_H-M   'P 1'
#
loop_
_entity.id
_entity.type
_entity.pdbx_description
1 polymer ?
#
loop_
_entity_poly.entity_id
_entity_poly.type
_entity_poly.pdbx_seq_one_letter_code
_entity_poly.pdbx_strand_id
1 'polypeptide(L)'
;MEYEHLARGLKTALMQDPHALDAENLVTVSNETVASWFHPFAPPQLDERRRKVREVGQVLQHSFGSLGLNLINQAKFSAVEAIRLVLANFPGFRDHAVYKGEQVHFYKRAQILVGDVWAAYGRRDLGIASFYDIGKLTMFADYRVPQVLRPEGVMTYSPELAKLVDSKTEIPAGSEMELEIRAATIQAVEMLHKQMLSRGHRLEVIELDWLLWQIGEDNKEKLQPHHRTWSIYY
;
A
#
# COMPACT_ATOMS: atom_id res chain seq x y z
N MET A 1 13.28 -9.92 3.64
CA MET A 1 12.02 -10.20 4.37
C MET A 1 10.96 -9.80 3.39
N GLU A 2 10.17 -10.77 2.95
CA GLU A 2 9.25 -10.58 1.84
C GLU A 2 7.85 -10.25 2.35
N TYR A 3 6.98 -9.77 1.45
CA TYR A 3 5.60 -9.41 1.78
C TYR A 3 4.85 -10.58 2.45
N GLU A 4 5.03 -11.81 1.96
CA GLU A 4 4.38 -12.99 2.53
C GLU A 4 4.76 -13.25 4.00
N HIS A 5 5.96 -12.86 4.43
CA HIS A 5 6.40 -13.00 5.82
C HIS A 5 5.62 -12.04 6.73
N LEU A 6 5.30 -10.85 6.24
CA LEU A 6 4.50 -9.87 6.98
C LEU A 6 3.07 -10.38 7.19
N ALA A 7 2.40 -10.79 6.11
CA ALA A 7 1.02 -11.29 6.17
C ALA A 7 0.90 -12.56 7.03
N ARG A 8 1.83 -13.51 6.86
CA ARG A 8 1.86 -14.75 7.66
C ARG A 8 2.17 -14.48 9.12
N GLY A 9 3.03 -13.51 9.40
CA GLY A 9 3.39 -13.10 10.76
C GLY A 9 2.18 -12.59 11.54
N LEU A 10 1.46 -11.62 10.97
CA LEU A 10 0.24 -11.08 11.59
C LEU A 10 -0.86 -12.15 11.76
N LYS A 11 -1.04 -13.03 10.77
CA LYS A 11 -1.96 -14.17 10.89
C LYS A 11 -1.58 -15.09 12.04
N THR A 12 -0.29 -15.43 12.16
CA THR A 12 0.20 -16.28 13.25
C THR A 12 -0.02 -15.64 14.61
N ALA A 13 0.22 -14.33 14.74
CA ALA A 13 -0.03 -13.59 15.97
C ALA A 13 -1.51 -13.68 16.39
N LEU A 14 -2.45 -13.46 15.47
CA LEU A 14 -3.89 -13.59 15.75
C LEU A 14 -4.34 -15.02 16.06
N MET A 15 -3.69 -16.03 15.45
CA MET A 15 -3.99 -17.44 15.74
C MET A 15 -3.50 -17.86 17.14
N GLN A 16 -2.44 -17.22 17.65
CA GLN A 16 -1.91 -17.46 18.99
C GLN A 16 -2.68 -16.68 20.05
N ASP A 17 -3.04 -15.43 19.76
CA ASP A 17 -3.84 -14.57 20.60
C ASP A 17 -4.84 -13.79 19.72
N PRO A 18 -6.14 -14.17 19.76
CA PRO A 18 -7.18 -13.47 19.00
C PRO A 18 -7.30 -11.97 19.31
N HIS A 19 -6.82 -11.54 20.48
CA HIS A 19 -6.84 -10.15 20.92
C HIS A 19 -5.55 -9.40 20.60
N ALA A 20 -4.55 -10.03 19.96
CA ALA A 20 -3.24 -9.43 19.71
C ALA A 20 -3.30 -8.08 18.96
N LEU A 21 -4.34 -7.88 18.13
CA LEU A 21 -4.55 -6.65 17.36
C LEU A 21 -5.72 -5.80 17.86
N ASP A 22 -6.24 -6.07 19.05
CA ASP A 22 -7.23 -5.21 19.69
C ASP A 22 -6.63 -3.85 20.03
N ALA A 23 -7.43 -2.80 19.90
CA ALA A 23 -6.94 -1.42 20.02
C ALA A 23 -6.19 -1.17 21.35
N GLU A 24 -6.64 -1.76 22.46
CA GLU A 24 -5.98 -1.66 23.77
C GLU A 24 -4.58 -2.29 23.81
N ASN A 25 -4.40 -3.42 23.13
CA ASN A 25 -3.12 -4.11 23.03
C ASN A 25 -2.18 -3.38 22.06
N LEU A 26 -2.72 -2.85 20.96
CA LEU A 26 -1.94 -2.06 20.01
C LEU A 26 -1.35 -0.79 20.64
N VAL A 27 -2.07 -0.12 21.55
CA VAL A 27 -1.60 1.11 22.23
C VAL A 27 -0.35 0.88 23.09
N THR A 28 -0.23 -0.31 23.67
CA THR A 28 0.82 -0.64 24.65
C THR A 28 1.93 -1.52 24.07
N VAL A 29 1.75 -2.05 22.86
CA VAL A 29 2.68 -2.97 22.18
C VAL A 29 4.14 -2.52 22.28
N SER A 30 5.05 -3.45 22.60
CA SER A 30 6.49 -3.17 22.71
C SER A 30 7.24 -3.50 21.41
N ASN A 31 8.52 -3.15 21.33
CA ASN A 31 9.35 -3.54 20.18
C ASN A 31 9.50 -5.07 20.12
N GLU A 32 9.62 -5.72 21.28
CA GLU A 32 9.74 -7.16 21.41
C GLU A 32 8.48 -7.87 20.88
N THR A 33 7.29 -7.35 21.21
CA THR A 33 6.02 -7.87 20.68
C THR A 33 5.91 -7.66 19.17
N VAL A 34 6.22 -6.46 18.65
CA VAL A 34 6.17 -6.22 17.19
C VAL A 34 7.20 -7.09 16.46
N ALA A 35 8.39 -7.28 17.02
CA ALA A 35 9.41 -8.13 16.43
C ALA A 35 9.00 -9.62 16.45
N SER A 36 8.33 -10.08 17.51
CA SER A 36 7.90 -11.48 17.62
C SER A 36 6.87 -11.86 16.56
N TRP A 37 6.02 -10.90 16.13
CA TRP A 37 5.07 -11.12 15.04
C TRP A 37 5.73 -11.52 13.72
N PHE A 38 7.00 -11.17 13.50
CA PHE A 38 7.70 -11.40 12.23
C PHE A 38 8.87 -12.37 12.34
N HIS A 39 9.03 -13.07 13.48
CA HIS A 39 10.10 -14.05 13.68
C HIS A 39 10.12 -15.13 12.58
N PRO A 40 11.29 -15.54 12.04
CA PRO A 40 12.65 -15.20 12.46
C PRO A 40 13.21 -13.90 11.84
N PHE A 41 12.40 -13.12 11.13
CA PHE A 41 12.83 -11.88 10.50
C PHE A 41 12.70 -10.68 11.43
N ALA A 42 13.60 -9.70 11.27
CA ALA A 42 13.49 -8.41 11.92
C ALA A 42 12.90 -7.39 10.94
N PRO A 43 11.77 -6.74 11.25
CA PRO A 43 11.22 -5.71 10.39
C PRO A 43 12.13 -4.47 10.39
N PRO A 44 12.37 -3.82 9.24
CA PRO A 44 13.15 -2.60 9.19
C PRO A 44 12.41 -1.47 9.92
N GLN A 45 13.19 -0.58 10.55
CA GLN A 45 12.68 0.57 11.29
C GLN A 45 11.73 0.17 12.43
N LEU A 46 12.07 -0.85 13.23
CA LEU A 46 11.21 -1.44 14.26
C LEU A 46 10.56 -0.41 15.19
N ASP A 47 11.30 0.58 15.68
CA ASP A 47 10.75 1.65 16.53
C ASP A 47 9.64 2.45 15.82
N GLU A 48 9.82 2.73 14.54
CA GLU A 48 8.84 3.41 13.70
C GLU A 48 7.63 2.51 13.41
N ARG A 49 7.86 1.21 13.18
CA ARG A 49 6.77 0.23 13.04
C ARG A 49 5.93 0.16 14.31
N ARG A 50 6.55 0.06 15.49
CA ARG A 50 5.86 0.12 16.78
C ARG A 50 5.07 1.42 16.93
N ARG A 51 5.68 2.58 16.61
CA ARG A 51 5.00 3.87 16.67
C ARG A 51 3.74 3.89 15.81
N LYS A 52 3.80 3.33 14.59
CA LYS A 52 2.65 3.26 13.68
C LYS A 52 1.58 2.28 14.15
N VAL A 53 1.96 1.16 14.74
CA VAL A 53 1.01 0.22 15.35
C VAL A 53 0.29 0.87 16.54
N ARG A 54 1.03 1.57 17.41
CA ARG A 54 0.44 2.34 18.51
C ARG A 54 -0.48 3.46 18.02
N GLU A 55 -0.10 4.17 16.96
CA GLU A 55 -0.95 5.18 16.30
C GLU A 55 -2.30 4.58 15.90
N VAL A 56 -2.30 3.37 15.31
CA VAL A 56 -3.54 2.67 14.95
C VAL A 56 -4.40 2.38 16.18
N GLY A 57 -3.82 1.78 17.22
CA GLY A 57 -4.53 1.48 18.47
C GLY A 57 -5.14 2.73 19.11
N GLN A 58 -4.36 3.81 19.21
CA GLN A 58 -4.79 5.07 19.79
C GLN A 58 -5.97 5.65 19.00
N VAL A 59 -5.86 5.75 17.68
CA VAL A 59 -6.92 6.34 16.86
C VAL A 59 -8.20 5.51 16.92
N LEU A 60 -8.09 4.18 16.90
CA LEU A 60 -9.25 3.29 17.02
C LEU A 60 -9.99 3.50 18.35
N GLN A 61 -9.27 3.57 19.47
CA GLN A 61 -9.87 3.83 20.78
C GLN A 61 -10.61 5.17 20.84
N HIS A 62 -9.96 6.25 20.37
CA HIS A 62 -10.49 7.61 20.54
C HIS A 62 -11.62 7.95 19.55
N SER A 63 -11.56 7.44 18.31
CA SER A 63 -12.42 7.92 17.21
C SER A 63 -13.37 6.87 16.64
N PHE A 64 -13.14 5.58 16.92
CA PHE A 64 -13.85 4.48 16.26
C PHE A 64 -14.32 3.39 17.23
N GLY A 65 -14.43 3.69 18.53
CA GLY A 65 -14.92 2.73 19.53
C GLY A 65 -14.14 1.42 19.56
N SER A 66 -12.82 1.51 19.36
CA SER A 66 -11.87 0.38 19.32
C SER A 66 -12.06 -0.61 18.17
N LEU A 67 -12.96 -0.36 17.20
CA LEU A 67 -13.23 -1.27 16.09
C LEU A 67 -12.96 -0.58 14.75
N GLY A 68 -12.05 -1.14 13.95
CA GLY A 68 -11.76 -0.66 12.59
C GLY A 68 -12.99 -0.69 11.68
N LEU A 69 -13.93 -1.60 11.94
CA LEU A 69 -15.21 -1.67 11.22
C LEU A 69 -16.04 -0.38 11.36
N ASN A 70 -15.95 0.33 12.49
CA ASN A 70 -16.68 1.58 12.67
C ASN A 70 -16.18 2.67 11.72
N LEU A 71 -14.89 2.68 11.36
CA LEU A 71 -14.36 3.57 10.31
C LEU A 71 -15.01 3.26 8.97
N ILE A 72 -15.07 1.98 8.59
CA ILE A 72 -15.65 1.53 7.32
C ILE A 72 -17.14 1.86 7.26
N ASN A 73 -17.88 1.64 8.36
CA ASN A 73 -19.30 2.00 8.45
C ASN A 73 -19.53 3.51 8.34
N GLN A 74 -18.67 4.34 8.94
CA GLN A 74 -18.76 5.80 8.82
C GLN A 74 -18.55 6.30 7.39
N ALA A 75 -17.84 5.53 6.55
CA ALA A 75 -17.63 5.85 5.15
C ALA A 75 -18.89 5.68 4.27
N LYS A 76 -19.98 5.10 4.80
CA LYS A 76 -21.28 4.95 4.12
C LYS A 76 -21.15 4.37 2.71
N PHE A 77 -20.40 3.28 2.58
CA PHE A 77 -20.16 2.59 1.31
C PHE A 77 -19.43 3.44 0.24
N SER A 78 -18.65 4.45 0.64
CA SER A 78 -17.71 5.16 -0.25
C SER A 78 -16.26 4.82 0.10
N ALA A 79 -15.50 4.33 -0.89
CA ALA A 79 -14.07 4.10 -0.81
C ALA A 79 -13.31 5.44 -0.68
N VAL A 80 -13.75 6.47 -1.40
CA VAL A 80 -13.16 7.82 -1.31
C VAL A 80 -13.34 8.39 0.09
N GLU A 81 -14.53 8.26 0.67
CA GLU A 81 -14.79 8.70 2.05
C GLU A 81 -14.01 7.87 3.08
N ALA A 82 -13.86 6.56 2.86
CA ALA A 82 -13.02 5.72 3.72
C ALA A 82 -11.57 6.20 3.71
N ILE A 83 -11.00 6.50 2.54
CA ILE A 83 -9.66 7.11 2.43
C ILE A 83 -9.61 8.45 3.15
N ARG A 84 -10.62 9.31 2.97
CA ARG A 84 -10.69 10.63 3.64
C ARG A 84 -10.67 10.48 5.16
N LEU A 85 -11.44 9.55 5.71
CA LEU A 85 -11.46 9.23 7.15
C LEU A 85 -10.10 8.70 7.63
N VAL A 86 -9.46 7.83 6.86
CA VAL A 86 -8.10 7.34 7.16
C VAL A 86 -7.11 8.50 7.20
N LEU A 87 -7.08 9.36 6.18
CA LEU A 87 -6.14 10.49 6.11
C LEU A 87 -6.39 11.54 7.18
N ALA A 88 -7.66 11.76 7.56
CA ALA A 88 -8.02 12.68 8.63
C ALA A 88 -7.47 12.22 9.98
N ASN A 89 -7.53 10.91 10.26
CA ASN A 89 -7.28 10.37 11.60
C ASN A 89 -5.90 9.71 11.79
N PHE A 90 -5.28 9.18 10.73
CA PHE A 90 -4.02 8.41 10.81
C PHE A 90 -2.90 9.13 10.05
N PRO A 91 -2.06 9.97 10.71
CA PRO A 91 -0.97 10.68 10.05
C PRO A 91 0.01 9.77 9.29
N GLY A 92 0.23 8.53 9.75
CA GLY A 92 1.09 7.55 9.08
C GLY A 92 0.62 7.08 7.71
N PHE A 93 -0.60 7.43 7.30
CA PHE A 93 -1.15 7.13 5.99
C PHE A 93 -1.07 8.32 5.01
N ARG A 94 -0.62 9.50 5.47
CA ARG A 94 -0.54 10.73 4.66
C ARG A 94 0.70 10.74 3.75
N ASP A 95 0.75 9.80 2.82
CA ASP A 95 1.78 9.68 1.78
C ASP A 95 1.62 10.77 0.71
N HIS A 96 2.36 11.86 0.87
CA HIS A 96 2.35 13.05 0.02
C HIS A 96 3.74 13.71 -0.05
N ALA A 97 3.99 14.49 -1.09
CA ALA A 97 5.27 15.18 -1.31
C ALA A 97 5.07 16.48 -2.11
N VAL A 98 6.11 17.30 -2.22
CA VAL A 98 6.10 18.51 -3.06
C VAL A 98 6.93 18.26 -4.32
N TYR A 99 6.31 18.38 -5.48
CA TYR A 99 6.94 18.23 -6.79
C TYR A 99 6.85 19.54 -7.56
N LYS A 100 7.99 20.18 -7.85
CA LYS A 100 8.07 21.45 -8.61
C LYS A 100 7.14 22.55 -8.07
N GLY A 101 7.00 22.61 -6.74
CA GLY A 101 6.15 23.60 -6.05
C GLY A 101 4.70 23.16 -5.82
N GLU A 102 4.28 22.04 -6.41
CA GLU A 102 2.92 21.50 -6.28
C GLU A 102 2.86 20.37 -5.26
N GLN A 103 1.80 20.36 -4.47
CA GLN A 103 1.53 19.27 -3.54
C GLN A 103 0.97 18.07 -4.31
N VAL A 104 1.66 16.93 -4.25
CA VAL A 104 1.23 15.66 -4.85
C VAL A 104 0.89 14.64 -3.77
N HIS A 105 -0.05 13.74 -4.09
CA HIS A 105 -0.64 12.81 -3.15
C HIS A 105 -0.68 11.39 -3.75
N PHE A 106 0.00 10.44 -3.12
CA PHE A 106 -0.04 9.03 -3.52
C PHE A 106 -0.98 8.21 -2.65
N TYR A 107 -0.98 8.51 -1.34
CA TYR A 107 -1.83 7.84 -0.35
C TYR A 107 -1.81 6.31 -0.43
N LYS A 108 -0.68 5.72 -0.83
CA LYS A 108 -0.58 4.32 -1.25
C LYS A 108 -1.11 3.35 -0.20
N ARG A 109 -0.70 3.51 1.06
CA ARG A 109 -1.17 2.66 2.17
C ARG A 109 -2.65 2.85 2.50
N ALA A 110 -3.20 4.05 2.29
CA ALA A 110 -4.62 4.31 2.53
C ALA A 110 -5.46 3.66 1.43
N GLN A 111 -5.00 3.74 0.18
CA GLN A 111 -5.61 3.06 -0.94
C GLN A 111 -5.56 1.53 -0.78
N ILE A 112 -4.41 0.97 -0.37
CA ILE A 112 -4.28 -0.47 -0.05
C ILE A 112 -5.26 -0.89 1.05
N LEU A 113 -5.34 -0.16 2.16
CA LEU A 113 -6.24 -0.50 3.26
C LEU A 113 -7.70 -0.63 2.76
N VAL A 114 -8.17 0.35 2.00
CA VAL A 114 -9.54 0.35 1.48
C VAL A 114 -9.73 -0.71 0.39
N GLY A 115 -8.74 -0.89 -0.50
CA GLY A 115 -8.73 -1.92 -1.52
C GLY A 115 -8.77 -3.34 -0.96
N ASP A 116 -7.98 -3.63 0.08
CA ASP A 116 -7.95 -4.94 0.74
C ASP A 116 -9.25 -5.22 1.50
N VAL A 117 -9.81 -4.21 2.19
CA VAL A 117 -11.11 -4.33 2.86
C VAL A 117 -12.22 -4.61 1.85
N TRP A 118 -12.22 -3.92 0.70
CA TRP A 118 -13.12 -4.21 -0.40
C TRP A 118 -12.92 -5.62 -0.95
N ALA A 119 -11.68 -6.03 -1.20
CA ALA A 119 -11.33 -7.36 -1.70
C ALA A 119 -11.89 -8.48 -0.82
N ALA A 120 -11.75 -8.31 0.50
CA ALA A 120 -12.15 -9.30 1.49
C ALA A 120 -13.66 -9.33 1.76
N TYR A 121 -14.33 -8.17 1.78
CA TYR A 121 -15.69 -8.05 2.33
C TYR A 121 -16.73 -7.37 1.41
N GLY A 122 -16.33 -6.85 0.25
CA GLY A 122 -17.21 -6.05 -0.61
C GLY A 122 -17.18 -6.37 -2.11
N ARG A 123 -16.19 -7.14 -2.57
CA ARG A 123 -15.97 -7.47 -3.98
C ARG A 123 -16.93 -8.53 -4.53
N ARG A 124 -17.29 -9.55 -3.73
CA ARG A 124 -18.13 -10.68 -4.16
C ARG A 124 -19.60 -10.53 -3.79
N ASP A 125 -19.85 -10.04 -2.59
CA ASP A 125 -21.19 -9.91 -2.01
C ASP A 125 -21.46 -8.44 -1.64
N LEU A 126 -22.74 -8.06 -1.61
CA LEU A 126 -23.19 -6.77 -1.10
C LEU A 126 -23.04 -6.74 0.43
N GLY A 127 -21.88 -6.28 0.89
CA GLY A 127 -21.50 -6.19 2.29
C GLY A 127 -21.17 -4.77 2.73
N ILE A 128 -20.76 -4.65 3.99
CA ILE A 128 -20.31 -3.42 4.66
C ILE A 128 -19.20 -2.65 3.93
N ALA A 129 -18.43 -3.34 3.07
CA ALA A 129 -17.32 -2.78 2.30
C ALA A 129 -17.60 -2.76 0.79
N SER A 130 -18.84 -2.93 0.36
CA SER A 130 -19.22 -2.80 -1.06
C SER A 130 -19.26 -1.33 -1.45
N PHE A 131 -18.09 -0.78 -1.77
CA PHE A 131 -17.96 0.63 -2.08
C PHE A 131 -18.47 0.96 -3.50
N TYR A 132 -19.38 1.92 -3.61
CA TYR A 132 -19.98 2.29 -4.90
C TYR A 132 -19.02 3.05 -5.83
N ASP A 133 -17.94 3.59 -5.29
CA ASP A 133 -16.93 4.39 -5.99
C ASP A 133 -15.52 3.79 -5.87
N ILE A 134 -15.42 2.47 -5.69
CA ILE A 134 -14.12 1.77 -5.61
C ILE A 134 -13.21 2.06 -6.82
N GLY A 135 -13.80 2.21 -8.01
CA GLY A 135 -13.08 2.57 -9.25
C GLY A 135 -12.55 4.00 -9.28
N LYS A 136 -12.66 4.78 -8.20
CA LYS A 136 -11.99 6.08 -8.02
C LYS A 136 -10.60 5.95 -7.40
N LEU A 137 -10.26 4.81 -6.82
CA LEU A 137 -8.89 4.52 -6.40
C LEU A 137 -8.01 4.28 -7.63
N THR A 138 -6.72 4.43 -7.46
CA THR A 138 -5.71 4.16 -8.48
C THR A 138 -5.00 2.84 -8.19
N MET A 139 -4.09 2.44 -9.08
CA MET A 139 -3.04 1.47 -8.74
C MET A 139 -2.20 1.95 -7.54
N PHE A 140 -1.53 1.01 -6.86
CA PHE A 140 -0.79 1.29 -5.64
C PHE A 140 0.69 1.52 -5.95
N ALA A 141 1.12 2.79 -6.02
CA ALA A 141 2.46 3.17 -6.45
C ALA A 141 3.58 2.69 -5.51
N ASP A 142 4.09 1.48 -5.79
CA ASP A 142 5.21 0.81 -5.12
C ASP A 142 6.39 0.54 -6.08
N TYR A 143 7.32 -0.33 -5.65
CA TYR A 143 8.50 -0.67 -6.43
C TYR A 143 8.30 -1.81 -7.45
N ARG A 144 7.27 -2.64 -7.29
CA ARG A 144 7.15 -3.90 -8.05
C ARG A 144 6.51 -3.69 -9.41
N VAL A 145 5.43 -2.92 -9.49
CA VAL A 145 4.77 -2.63 -10.76
C VAL A 145 5.71 -1.90 -11.76
N PRO A 146 6.43 -0.82 -11.40
CA PRO A 146 7.37 -0.21 -12.35
C PRO A 146 8.50 -1.16 -12.77
N GLN A 147 8.90 -2.11 -11.91
CA GLN A 147 9.88 -3.14 -12.25
C GLN A 147 9.39 -4.06 -13.37
N VAL A 148 8.08 -4.36 -13.41
CA VAL A 148 7.44 -5.14 -14.47
C VAL A 148 7.26 -4.31 -15.74
N LEU A 149 6.84 -3.06 -15.62
CA LEU A 149 6.52 -2.22 -16.78
C LEU A 149 7.76 -1.73 -17.56
N ARG A 150 8.91 -1.58 -16.89
CA ARG A 150 10.15 -1.12 -17.52
C ARG A 150 10.67 -2.05 -18.64
N PRO A 151 10.92 -3.35 -18.42
CA PRO A 151 11.43 -4.24 -19.47
C PRO A 151 10.45 -4.44 -20.63
N GLU A 152 9.14 -4.28 -20.38
CA GLU A 152 8.09 -4.35 -21.41
C GLU A 152 8.03 -3.08 -22.28
N GLY A 153 8.87 -2.07 -22.01
CA GLY A 153 8.90 -0.80 -22.75
C GLY A 153 7.70 0.11 -22.49
N VAL A 154 6.84 -0.24 -21.52
CA VAL A 154 5.71 0.61 -21.09
C VAL A 154 6.22 1.84 -20.35
N MET A 155 7.28 1.68 -19.55
CA MET A 155 8.00 2.77 -18.90
C MET A 155 9.45 2.84 -19.39
N THR A 156 9.93 4.03 -19.70
CA THR A 156 11.33 4.28 -20.06
C THR A 156 11.94 5.26 -19.08
N TYR A 157 13.09 4.90 -18.51
CA TYR A 157 13.84 5.77 -17.60
C TYR A 157 14.87 6.59 -18.39
N SER A 158 15.20 7.79 -17.90
CA SER A 158 16.37 8.52 -18.40
C SER A 158 17.64 7.70 -18.15
N PRO A 159 18.74 7.93 -18.90
CA PRO A 159 20.00 7.23 -18.69
C PRO A 159 20.52 7.32 -17.25
N GLU A 160 20.33 8.47 -16.60
CA GLU A 160 20.75 8.72 -15.22
C GLU A 160 19.94 7.89 -14.22
N LEU A 161 18.60 7.88 -14.37
CA LEU A 161 17.71 7.11 -13.52
C LEU A 161 17.91 5.61 -13.72
N ALA A 162 18.03 5.16 -14.97
CA ALA A 162 18.34 3.77 -15.32
C ALA A 162 19.63 3.31 -14.62
N LYS A 163 20.71 4.12 -14.70
CA LYS A 163 21.97 3.81 -14.05
C LYS A 163 21.80 3.62 -12.54
N LEU A 164 21.10 4.51 -11.85
CA LEU A 164 20.87 4.42 -10.40
C LEU A 164 20.10 3.15 -10.02
N VAL A 165 19.04 2.84 -10.76
CA VAL A 165 18.22 1.65 -10.52
C VAL A 165 19.04 0.38 -10.77
N ASP A 166 19.75 0.31 -11.90
CA ASP A 166 20.52 -0.86 -12.32
C ASP A 166 21.72 -1.13 -11.40
N SER A 167 22.35 -0.06 -10.87
CA SER A 167 23.41 -0.17 -9.87
C SER A 167 22.88 -0.39 -8.44
N LYS A 168 21.56 -0.52 -8.25
CA LYS A 168 20.90 -0.69 -6.94
C LYS A 168 21.24 0.46 -5.97
N THR A 169 21.52 1.64 -6.50
CA THR A 169 21.80 2.85 -5.73
C THR A 169 20.50 3.38 -5.15
N GLU A 170 20.56 3.85 -3.89
CA GLU A 170 19.40 4.44 -3.25
C GLU A 170 18.97 5.72 -3.97
N ILE A 171 17.68 5.83 -4.24
CA ILE A 171 17.01 7.03 -4.71
C ILE A 171 16.31 7.66 -3.50
N PRO A 172 16.67 8.90 -3.10
CA PRO A 172 16.12 9.51 -1.90
C PRO A 172 14.58 9.62 -1.96
N ALA A 173 13.93 9.34 -0.84
CA ALA A 173 12.49 9.50 -0.70
C ALA A 173 12.09 10.97 -0.92
N GLY A 174 11.07 11.22 -1.75
CA GLY A 174 10.64 12.56 -2.08
C GLY A 174 11.54 13.29 -3.09
N SER A 175 12.55 12.63 -3.65
CA SER A 175 13.32 13.19 -4.78
C SER A 175 12.48 13.20 -6.06
N GLU A 176 12.82 14.09 -6.99
CA GLU A 176 12.12 14.20 -8.28
C GLU A 176 12.03 12.84 -8.99
N MET A 177 13.14 12.09 -9.05
CA MET A 177 13.19 10.76 -9.67
C MET A 177 12.27 9.74 -8.99
N GLU A 178 12.21 9.73 -7.67
CA GLU A 178 11.33 8.81 -6.93
C GLU A 178 9.86 9.14 -7.16
N LEU A 179 9.51 10.43 -7.09
CA LEU A 179 8.16 10.92 -7.34
C LEU A 179 7.70 10.65 -8.78
N GLU A 180 8.60 10.85 -9.75
CA GLU A 180 8.35 10.60 -11.17
C GLU A 180 8.11 9.12 -11.46
N ILE A 181 8.90 8.21 -10.87
CA ILE A 181 8.64 6.77 -11.01
C ILE A 181 7.22 6.45 -10.54
N ARG A 182 6.86 6.91 -9.33
CA ARG A 182 5.56 6.60 -8.73
C ARG A 182 4.40 7.18 -9.53
N ALA A 183 4.48 8.45 -9.91
CA ALA A 183 3.44 9.14 -10.69
C ALA A 183 3.31 8.56 -12.10
N ALA A 184 4.43 8.29 -12.78
CA ALA A 184 4.42 7.68 -14.11
C ALA A 184 3.88 6.25 -14.09
N THR A 185 4.14 5.49 -13.03
CA THR A 185 3.55 4.15 -12.85
C THR A 185 2.03 4.23 -12.75
N ILE A 186 1.50 5.14 -11.93
CA ILE A 186 0.05 5.36 -11.82
C ILE A 186 -0.53 5.64 -13.21
N GLN A 187 0.03 6.64 -13.90
CA GLN A 187 -0.45 7.03 -15.23
C GLN A 187 -0.37 5.88 -16.25
N ALA A 188 0.71 5.11 -16.23
CA ALA A 188 0.88 3.97 -17.14
C ALA A 188 -0.20 2.91 -16.91
N VAL A 189 -0.50 2.56 -15.65
CA VAL A 189 -1.53 1.57 -15.34
C VAL A 189 -2.94 2.08 -15.64
N GLU A 190 -3.24 3.37 -15.40
CA GLU A 190 -4.51 3.99 -15.83
C GLU A 190 -4.71 3.90 -17.35
N MET A 191 -3.63 4.13 -18.11
CA MET A 191 -3.65 3.99 -19.58
C MET A 191 -3.86 2.53 -20.00
N LEU A 192 -3.18 1.58 -19.36
CA LEU A 192 -3.37 0.15 -19.60
C LEU A 192 -4.81 -0.28 -19.27
N HIS A 193 -5.34 0.16 -18.12
CA HIS A 193 -6.71 -0.12 -17.69
C HIS A 193 -7.73 0.37 -18.70
N LYS A 194 -7.61 1.61 -19.17
CA LYS A 194 -8.46 2.16 -20.24
C LYS A 194 -8.41 1.31 -21.52
N GLN A 195 -7.24 0.83 -21.91
CA GLN A 195 -7.09 -0.06 -23.07
C GLN A 195 -7.78 -1.42 -22.83
N MET A 196 -7.65 -1.99 -21.63
CA MET A 196 -8.33 -3.24 -21.27
C MET A 196 -9.86 -3.08 -21.33
N LEU A 197 -10.41 -1.98 -20.79
CA LEU A 197 -11.84 -1.69 -20.87
C LEU A 197 -12.31 -1.54 -22.33
N SER A 198 -11.53 -0.87 -23.18
CA SER A 198 -11.89 -0.71 -24.61
C SER A 198 -11.93 -2.02 -25.38
N ARG A 199 -11.22 -3.06 -24.89
CA ARG A 199 -11.23 -4.42 -25.43
C ARG A 199 -12.32 -5.32 -24.83
N GLY A 200 -13.18 -4.76 -23.97
CA GLY A 200 -14.32 -5.45 -23.37
C GLY A 200 -14.00 -6.19 -22.06
N HIS A 201 -12.79 -6.04 -21.50
CA HIS A 201 -12.49 -6.57 -20.17
C HIS A 201 -13.27 -5.79 -19.10
N ARG A 202 -13.69 -6.48 -18.04
CA ARG A 202 -14.40 -5.90 -16.90
C ARG A 202 -13.58 -6.15 -15.65
N LEU A 203 -12.82 -5.15 -15.25
CA LEU A 203 -12.00 -5.15 -14.05
C LEU A 203 -11.82 -3.73 -13.54
N GLU A 204 -11.63 -3.57 -12.25
CA GLU A 204 -11.20 -2.33 -11.60
C GLU A 204 -9.68 -2.16 -11.73
N VAL A 205 -9.18 -0.92 -11.63
CA VAL A 205 -7.74 -0.64 -11.72
C VAL A 205 -6.93 -1.31 -10.60
N ILE A 206 -7.53 -1.48 -9.42
CA ILE A 206 -6.95 -2.23 -8.29
C ILE A 206 -6.74 -3.71 -8.66
N GLU A 207 -7.68 -4.30 -9.41
CA GLU A 207 -7.52 -5.68 -9.85
C GLU A 207 -6.40 -5.82 -10.88
N LEU A 208 -6.23 -4.81 -11.76
CA LEU A 208 -5.10 -4.75 -12.68
C LEU A 208 -3.76 -4.58 -11.94
N ASP A 209 -3.72 -3.74 -10.90
CA ASP A 209 -2.57 -3.59 -10.02
C ASP A 209 -2.15 -4.93 -9.41
N TRP A 210 -3.08 -5.68 -8.81
CA TRP A 210 -2.79 -7.00 -8.25
C TRP A 210 -2.26 -8.00 -9.28
N LEU A 211 -2.81 -7.98 -10.51
CA LEU A 211 -2.32 -8.84 -11.60
C LEU A 211 -0.88 -8.49 -11.96
N LEU A 212 -0.56 -7.20 -12.16
CA LEU A 212 0.78 -6.74 -12.47
C LEU A 212 1.77 -7.03 -11.33
N TRP A 213 1.33 -6.83 -10.10
CA TRP A 213 2.13 -7.11 -8.90
C TRP A 213 2.44 -8.61 -8.77
N GLN A 214 1.44 -9.47 -8.99
CA GLN A 214 1.63 -10.93 -8.97
C GLN A 214 2.57 -11.40 -10.08
N ILE A 215 2.45 -10.86 -11.30
CA ILE A 215 3.41 -11.11 -12.40
C ILE A 215 4.83 -10.76 -11.95
N GLY A 216 4.97 -9.65 -11.22
CA GLY A 216 6.23 -9.21 -10.67
C GLY A 216 6.82 -10.17 -9.63
N GLU A 217 6.01 -10.62 -8.68
CA GLU A 217 6.42 -11.60 -7.66
C GLU A 217 6.83 -12.94 -8.27
N ASP A 218 6.03 -13.47 -9.21
CA ASP A 218 6.30 -14.75 -9.88
C ASP A 218 7.60 -14.74 -10.67
N ASN A 219 8.06 -13.56 -11.10
CA ASN A 219 9.27 -13.37 -11.90
C ASN A 219 10.40 -12.64 -11.15
N LYS A 220 10.31 -12.49 -9.83
CA LYS A 220 11.21 -11.62 -9.05
C LYS A 220 12.71 -11.92 -9.20
N GLU A 221 13.08 -13.18 -9.46
CA GLU A 221 14.47 -13.60 -9.67
C GLU A 221 14.99 -13.32 -11.09
N LYS A 222 14.09 -13.10 -12.06
CA LYS A 222 14.41 -12.84 -13.46
C LYS A 222 14.34 -11.37 -13.83
N LEU A 223 13.57 -10.59 -13.06
CA LEU A 223 13.39 -9.16 -13.31
C LEU A 223 14.67 -8.38 -13.03
N GLN A 224 14.89 -7.34 -13.83
CA GLN A 224 15.94 -6.35 -13.57
C GLN A 224 15.70 -5.64 -12.24
N PRO A 225 16.72 -5.02 -11.61
CA PRO A 225 16.55 -4.30 -10.35
C PRO A 225 15.42 -3.27 -10.40
N HIS A 226 14.72 -3.11 -9.27
CA HIS A 226 13.76 -2.02 -9.04
C HIS A 226 14.44 -0.85 -8.32
N HIS A 227 13.79 0.32 -8.33
CA HIS A 227 14.27 1.47 -7.56
C HIS A 227 14.27 1.15 -6.06
N ARG A 228 15.28 1.67 -5.35
CA ARG A 228 15.44 1.47 -3.91
C ARG A 228 15.29 2.80 -3.20
N THR A 229 14.29 2.90 -2.33
CA THR A 229 14.01 4.11 -1.58
C THR A 229 13.77 3.73 -0.13
N TRP A 230 14.50 4.36 0.78
CA TRP A 230 14.27 4.18 2.20
C TRP A 230 13.05 4.98 2.66
N SER A 231 11.91 4.30 2.86
CA SER A 231 10.62 4.93 3.16
C SER A 231 9.81 4.12 4.18
N ILE A 232 8.77 4.76 4.72
CA ILE A 232 7.74 4.12 5.56
C ILE A 232 6.44 3.84 4.79
N TYR A 233 6.35 4.28 3.54
CA TYR A 233 5.12 4.24 2.73
C TYR A 233 5.01 3.03 1.81
N TYR A 234 6.12 2.42 1.39
CA TYR A 234 6.15 1.20 0.58
C TYR A 234 7.42 0.39 0.79
#